data_AF-A0A1V5KLA9-F1
#
_entry.id   AF-A0A1V5KLA9-F1
#
_cell.length_a   1.000
_cell.length_b   1.000
_cell.length_c   1.000
_cell.angle_alpha   90.00
_cell.angle_beta   90.00
_cell.angle_gamma   90.00
#
_symmetry.space_group_name_H-M   'P 1'
#
loop_
_entity.id
_entity.type
_entity.pdbx_description
1 polymer ?
#
loop_
_entity_poly.entity_id
_entity_poly.type
_entity_poly.pdbx_seq_one_letter_code
_entity_poly.pdbx_strand_id
1 'polypeptide(L)' 'MEDVRRALAQVPGVVKITVQSGEKTAGLQVESQSDSEIRPLLAKTIIERGWQLFEMKPEGLSLEDVFLQLTTKEEVGNS' A
#
# COMPACT_ATOMS: atom_id res chain seq x y z
N MET A 1 -6.84 -15.37 0.33
CA MET A 1 -6.23 -14.08 0.75
C MET A 1 -4.71 -14.11 0.72
N GLU A 2 -4.09 -15.16 1.27
CA GLU A 2 -2.64 -15.33 1.21
C GLU A 2 -2.06 -15.32 -0.20
N ASP A 3 -2.76 -15.89 -1.20
CA ASP A 3 -2.27 -15.91 -2.58
C ASP A 3 -2.23 -14.54 -3.23
N VAL A 4 -3.23 -13.69 -2.97
CA VAL A 4 -3.26 -12.30 -3.43
C VAL A 4 -2.12 -11.53 -2.79
N ARG A 5 -1.98 -11.62 -1.46
CA ARG A 5 -0.89 -10.96 -0.73
C ARG A 5 0.48 -11.41 -1.26
N ARG A 6 0.70 -12.71 -1.43
CA ARG A 6 1.97 -13.25 -1.97
C ARG A 6 2.25 -12.74 -3.37
N ALA A 7 1.27 -12.75 -4.25
CA ALA A 7 1.43 -12.26 -5.62
C ALA A 7 1.77 -10.76 -5.66
N LEU A 8 1.05 -9.93 -4.91
CA LEU A 8 1.31 -8.50 -4.86
C LEU A 8 2.67 -8.20 -4.22
N ALA A 9 3.11 -8.99 -3.23
CA ALA A 9 4.43 -8.80 -2.60
C ALA A 9 5.61 -9.03 -3.56
N GLN A 10 5.39 -9.67 -4.72
CA GLN A 10 6.42 -9.86 -5.76
C GLN A 10 6.42 -8.73 -6.80
N VAL A 11 5.48 -7.79 -6.73
CA VAL A 11 5.43 -6.66 -7.67
C VAL A 11 6.57 -5.68 -7.35
N PRO A 12 7.39 -5.30 -8.34
CA PRO A 12 8.45 -4.32 -8.16
C PRO A 12 7.91 -3.01 -7.56
N GLY A 13 8.62 -2.47 -6.56
CA GLY A 13 8.24 -1.24 -5.87
C GLY A 13 7.33 -1.44 -4.66
N VAL A 14 6.80 -2.65 -4.40
CA VAL A 14 6.08 -2.96 -3.16
C VAL A 14 7.06 -3.04 -1.99
N VAL A 15 6.77 -2.30 -0.92
CA VAL A 15 7.55 -2.27 0.33
C VAL A 15 6.84 -3.05 1.41
N LYS A 16 5.53 -2.87 1.55
CA LYS A 16 4.74 -3.52 2.60
C LYS A 16 3.31 -3.73 2.14
N ILE A 17 2.71 -4.82 2.62
CA ILE A 17 1.31 -5.15 2.39
C ILE A 17 0.65 -5.46 3.72
N THR A 18 -0.41 -4.72 4.01
CA THR A 18 -1.27 -4.92 5.18
C THR A 18 -2.63 -5.41 4.69
N VAL A 19 -3.15 -6.48 5.29
CA VAL A 19 -4.49 -6.97 4.97
C VAL A 19 -5.50 -6.14 5.75
N GLN A 20 -6.43 -5.52 5.05
CA GLN A 20 -7.60 -4.89 5.63
C GLN A 20 -8.77 -5.87 5.58
N SER A 21 -9.56 -5.92 6.64
CA SER A 21 -10.78 -6.73 6.64
C SER A 21 -11.85 -6.03 5.81
N GLY A 22 -12.47 -6.77 4.89
CA GLY A 22 -13.67 -6.32 4.18
C GLY A 22 -14.77 -7.35 4.37
N GLU A 23 -16.03 -6.91 4.50
CA GLU A 23 -17.16 -7.80 4.77
C GLU A 23 -17.42 -8.81 3.63
N LYS A 24 -17.15 -8.40 2.38
CA LYS A 24 -17.41 -9.22 1.18
C LYS A 24 -16.23 -9.27 0.20
N THR A 25 -15.21 -8.46 0.42
CA THR A 25 -14.06 -8.33 -0.48
C THR A 25 -12.75 -8.30 0.30
N ALA A 26 -11.69 -8.70 -0.40
CA ALA A 26 -10.32 -8.65 0.04
C ALA A 26 -9.81 -7.20 0.08
N GLY A 27 -9.71 -6.58 1.26
CA GLY A 27 -9.03 -5.29 1.42
C GLY A 27 -7.52 -5.48 1.57
N LEU A 28 -6.71 -4.79 0.76
CA LEU A 28 -5.26 -4.74 0.95
C LEU A 28 -4.77 -3.30 0.84
N GLN A 29 -3.93 -2.91 1.78
CA GLN A 29 -3.17 -1.68 1.76
C GLN A 29 -1.75 -2.01 1.33
N VAL A 30 -1.25 -1.27 0.34
CA VAL A 30 0.05 -1.51 -0.28
C VAL A 30 0.88 -0.24 -0.16
N GLU A 31 1.99 -0.33 0.56
CA GLU A 31 2.99 0.73 0.65
C GLU A 31 4.02 0.52 -0.47
N SER A 32 4.37 1.59 -1.20
CA SER A 32 5.34 1.54 -2.29
C SER A 32 6.55 2.42 -2.03
N GLN A 33 7.65 2.13 -2.73
CA GLN A 33 8.76 3.07 -2.81
C GLN A 33 8.30 4.37 -3.46
N SER A 34 8.86 5.50 -3.02
CA SER A 34 8.62 6.81 -3.62
C SER A 34 8.95 6.78 -5.12
N ASP A 35 8.14 7.46 -5.94
CA ASP A 35 8.30 7.57 -7.40
C ASP A 35 8.02 6.31 -8.24
N SER A 36 7.56 5.21 -7.62
CA SER A 36 7.23 3.98 -8.37
C SER A 36 5.82 4.03 -9.01
N GLU A 37 5.72 3.73 -10.31
CA GLU A 37 4.44 3.49 -11.01
C GLU A 37 3.81 2.13 -10.67
N ILE A 38 3.49 1.94 -9.39
CA ILE A 38 3.05 0.66 -8.85
C ILE A 38 1.60 0.28 -9.24
N ARG A 39 0.70 1.27 -9.37
CA ARG A 39 -0.73 1.05 -9.65
C ARG A 39 -0.99 0.19 -10.91
N PRO A 40 -0.43 0.49 -12.10
CA PRO A 40 -0.65 -0.34 -13.28
C PRO A 40 -0.10 -1.77 -13.11
N LEU A 41 1.01 -1.94 -12.39
CA LEU A 41 1.60 -3.26 -12.13
C LEU A 41 0.74 -4.11 -11.21
N LEU A 42 0.18 -3.52 -10.14
CA LEU A 42 -0.76 -4.20 -9.25
C LEU A 42 -2.03 -4.59 -10.03
N ALA A 43 -2.61 -3.67 -10.80
CA ALA A 43 -3.81 -3.93 -11.58
C ALA A 43 -3.59 -5.08 -12.58
N LYS A 44 -2.48 -5.05 -13.32
CA LYS A 44 -2.08 -6.12 -14.23
C LYS A 44 -1.96 -7.46 -13.51
N THR A 45 -1.25 -7.52 -12.39
CA THR A 45 -1.03 -8.75 -11.61
C THR A 45 -2.33 -9.36 -11.12
N ILE A 46 -3.30 -8.54 -10.72
CA ILE A 46 -4.62 -8.98 -10.26
C ILE A 46 -5.43 -9.58 -11.42
N ILE A 47 -5.48 -8.88 -12.55
CA ILE A 47 -6.24 -9.28 -13.73
C ILE A 47 -5.65 -10.55 -14.36
N GLU A 48 -4.34 -10.65 -14.52
CA GLU A 48 -3.66 -11.82 -15.12
C GLU A 48 -3.86 -13.10 -14.31
N ARG A 49 -4.12 -12.98 -13.00
CA ARG A 49 -4.41 -14.11 -12.11
C ARG A 49 -5.91 -14.44 -12.01
N GLY A 50 -6.75 -13.74 -12.77
CA GLY A 50 -8.20 -13.94 -12.82
C GLY A 50 -8.96 -13.41 -11.61
N TRP A 51 -8.34 -12.56 -10.78
CA TRP A 51 -9.01 -11.91 -9.66
C TRP A 51 -9.74 -10.65 -10.12
N GLN A 52 -10.87 -10.34 -9.50
CA GLN A 52 -11.59 -9.10 -9.78
C GLN A 52 -11.02 -7.95 -8.97
N LEU A 53 -10.56 -6.91 -9.67
CA LEU A 53 -10.19 -5.63 -9.05
C LEU A 53 -11.45 -4.75 -8.94
N PHE A 54 -11.91 -4.50 -7.71
CA PHE A 54 -13.10 -3.68 -7.47
C PHE A 54 -12.78 -2.18 -7.45
N GLU A 55 -11.81 -1.78 -6.63
CA GLU A 55 -11.38 -0.40 -6.48
C GLU A 55 -9.90 -0.37 -6.11
N MET A 56 -9.19 0.67 -6.56
CA MET A 56 -7.87 1.03 -6.07
C MET A 56 -7.84 2.54 -5.85
N LYS A 57 -7.60 2.96 -4.62
CA LYS A 57 -7.50 4.37 -4.26
C LYS A 57 -6.14 4.66 -3.63
N PRO A 58 -5.56 5.85 -3.89
CA PRO A 58 -4.41 6.29 -3.11
C PRO A 58 -4.85 6.42 -1.65
N GLU A 59 -4.06 5.87 -0.74
CA GLU A 59 -4.25 6.12 0.67
C GLU A 59 -3.55 7.43 1.03
N GLY A 60 -4.32 8.38 1.55
CA GLY A 60 -3.78 9.64 2.07
C GLY A 60 -3.28 9.46 3.50
N LEU A 61 -2.25 10.21 3.88
CA LEU A 61 -1.85 10.33 5.27
C LEU A 61 -2.95 11.06 6.06
N SER A 62 -3.21 10.64 7.29
CA SER A 62 -4.05 11.43 8.19
C SER A 62 -3.30 12.69 8.64
N LEU A 63 -4.02 13.72 9.11
CA LEU A 63 -3.38 14.91 9.68
C LEU A 63 -2.55 14.57 10.93
N GLU A 64 -2.96 13.54 11.67
CA GLU A 64 -2.20 13.04 12.83
C GLU A 64 -0.87 12.41 12.39
N ASP A 65 -0.87 11.59 11.32
CA ASP A 65 0.36 11.03 10.75
C ASP A 65 1.31 12.13 10.27
N VAL A 66 0.77 13.18 9.63
CA VAL A 66 1.56 14.35 9.20
C VAL A 66 2.13 15.07 10.41
N PHE A 67 1.33 15.31 11.44
CA PHE A 67 1.78 15.96 12.67
C PHE A 67 2.90 15.17 13.35
N LEU A 68 2.72 13.85 13.50
CA LEU A 68 3.72 12.96 14.10
C LEU A 68 5.04 12.96 13.30
N GLN A 69 4.97 12.93 11.97
CA GLN A 69 6.17 12.98 11.13
C GLN A 69 6.92 14.31 11.25
N LEU A 70 6.21 15.42 11.43
CA LEU A 70 6.82 16.74 11.61
C LEU A 70 7.51 16.83 12.97
N THR A 71 6.84 16.48 14.06
CA THR A 71 7.40 16.58 15.42
C THR A 71 8.56 15.60 15.65
N THR A 72 8.51 14.40 15.05
CA THR A 72 9.61 13.41 15.14
C THR A 72 10.88 13.88 14.42
N LYS A 73 10.75 14.72 13.38
CA LYS A 73 11.92 15.29 12.68
C LYS A 73 12.57 16.45 13.45
N GLU A 74 11.82 17.12 14.33
CA GLU A 74 12.33 18.23 15.13
C GLU A 74 13.18 17.76 16.33
N GLU A 75 12.95 16.55 16.86
CA GLU A 75 13.72 16.02 18.00
C GLU A 75 15.14 15.54 17.66
N VAL A 76 15.48 15.32 16.38
CA VAL A 76 16.83 14.86 15.95
C VAL A 76 17.78 16.03 15.69
N GLY A 77 17.31 17.28 15.78
CA GLY A 77 18.06 18.49 15.42
C GLY A 77 18.73 19.25 16.56
N ASN A 78 18.97 18.65 17.73
CA ASN A 78 19.48 19.40 18.89
C ASN A 78 20.61 18.71 19.70
N SER A 79 21.53 18.00 19.04
CA SER A 79 22.78 17.52 19.65
C SER A 79 24.00 17.83 18.79
#